data_AF-A0A7Y0SDR4-F1
#
_entry.id   AF-A0A7Y0SDR4-F1
#
_cell.length_a   1.000
_cell.length_b   1.000
_cell.length_c   1.000
_cell.angle_alpha   90.00
_cell.angle_beta   90.00
_cell.angle_gamma   90.00
#
_symmetry.space_group_name_H-M   'P 1'
#
loop_
_entity.id
_entity.type
_entity.pdbx_description
1 polymer ?
#
loop_
_entity_poly.entity_id
_entity_poly.type
_entity_poly.pdbx_seq_one_letter_code
_entity_poly.pdbx_strand_id
1 'polypeptide(L)'
;MQEITATFIHKKTMSAQKYALPSEDCATQTRSKAEKRPQYQFPACAEENDSIFCEYERVIKIYNKYNNAERKKLTATMEQWFVDKAKQCGWADARFYKCDGSTKKACFLVKQPALEPAYAATH
;
A
#
# COMPACT_ATOMS: atom_id res chain seq x y z
N MET A 1 30.86 45.86 28.02
CA MET A 1 29.53 45.23 28.11
C MET A 1 29.16 44.84 26.68
N GLN A 2 29.18 43.54 26.35
CA GLN A 2 28.81 43.05 25.01
C GLN A 2 27.39 42.50 25.08
N GLU A 3 26.46 43.07 24.31
CA GLU A 3 25.07 42.62 24.22
C GLU A 3 24.94 41.60 23.09
N ILE A 4 24.44 40.39 23.40
CA ILE A 4 24.34 39.28 22.45
C ILE A 4 22.90 39.25 21.93
N THR A 5 22.70 39.70 20.69
CA THR A 5 21.41 39.63 20.00
C THR A 5 21.18 38.22 19.47
N ALA A 6 20.26 37.46 20.07
CA ALA A 6 19.89 36.13 19.61
C ALA A 6 18.74 36.21 18.57
N THR A 7 19.03 35.85 17.32
CA THR A 7 18.03 35.74 16.24
C THR A 7 17.37 34.36 16.29
N PHE A 8 16.10 34.32 16.67
CA PHE A 8 15.29 33.10 16.73
C PHE A 8 14.76 32.74 15.32
N ILE A 9 15.30 31.66 14.74
CA ILE A 9 14.83 31.13 13.45
C ILE A 9 13.47 30.44 13.66
N HIS A 10 12.42 31.03 13.11
CA HIS A 10 11.09 30.41 13.06
C HIS A 10 11.11 29.20 12.12
N LYS A 11 11.06 28.00 12.71
CA LYS A 11 10.88 26.74 11.99
C LYS A 11 9.49 26.72 11.37
N LYS A 12 9.43 26.83 10.04
CA LYS A 12 8.19 26.71 9.25
C LYS A 12 7.63 25.28 9.44
N THR A 13 6.57 25.16 10.22
CA THR A 13 5.83 23.91 10.37
C THR A 13 5.13 23.63 9.05
N MET A 14 5.61 22.62 8.31
CA MET A 14 4.92 22.12 7.13
C MET A 14 3.56 21.61 7.57
N SER A 15 2.52 22.24 7.04
CA SER A 15 1.12 21.89 7.21
C SER A 15 0.93 20.40 6.95
N ALA A 16 0.42 19.68 7.96
CA ALA A 16 -0.10 18.35 7.80
C ALA A 16 -1.26 18.43 6.80
N GLN A 17 -0.98 18.10 5.54
CA GLN A 17 -2.03 17.82 4.56
C GLN A 17 -2.81 16.64 5.11
N LYS A 18 -4.00 16.97 5.65
CA LYS A 18 -5.07 16.03 5.96
C LYS A 18 -5.35 15.25 4.68
N TYR A 19 -4.82 14.03 4.58
CA TYR A 19 -5.31 13.04 3.64
C TYR A 19 -6.69 12.62 4.14
N ALA A 20 -7.70 13.40 3.77
CA ALA A 20 -9.07 12.92 3.76
C ALA A 20 -9.13 11.84 2.68
N LEU A 21 -8.93 10.59 3.08
CA LEU A 21 -9.16 9.42 2.25
C LEU A 21 -10.65 9.34 1.95
N PRO A 22 -11.06 9.09 0.70
CA PRO A 22 -12.35 8.45 0.46
C PRO A 22 -12.30 7.11 1.19
N SER A 23 -13.07 7.02 2.28
CA SER A 23 -13.55 5.73 2.78
C SER A 23 -14.28 5.04 1.64
N GLU A 24 -14.26 3.70 1.65
CA GLU A 24 -14.92 2.82 0.67
C GLU A 24 -14.05 2.48 -0.55
N ASP A 25 -13.32 1.35 -0.48
CA ASP A 25 -13.07 0.49 -1.65
C ASP A 25 -12.25 -0.80 -1.33
N CYS A 26 -12.15 -1.21 -0.06
CA CYS A 26 -11.79 -2.60 0.23
C CYS A 26 -13.06 -3.45 0.25
N ALA A 27 -13.72 -3.56 -0.91
CA ALA A 27 -14.96 -4.29 -1.03
C ALA A 27 -14.73 -5.79 -0.77
N THR A 28 -15.36 -6.29 0.29
CA THR A 28 -15.52 -7.72 0.59
C THR A 28 -16.37 -8.33 -0.53
N GLN A 29 -15.73 -8.95 -1.52
CA GLN A 29 -16.46 -9.55 -2.64
C GLN A 29 -16.94 -10.95 -2.25
N THR A 30 -18.13 -11.02 -1.65
CA THR A 30 -18.87 -12.28 -1.53
C THR A 30 -19.10 -12.85 -2.92
N ARG A 31 -18.59 -14.07 -3.10
CA ARG A 31 -18.65 -14.94 -4.29
C ARG A 31 -19.99 -14.82 -5.02
N SER A 32 -20.00 -14.19 -6.20
CA SER A 32 -21.05 -14.33 -7.21
C SER A 32 -20.50 -13.94 -8.59
N LYS A 33 -20.81 -14.79 -9.57
CA LYS A 33 -20.57 -14.78 -11.03
C LYS A 33 -19.76 -13.62 -11.62
N ALA A 34 -18.81 -13.98 -12.50
CA ALA A 34 -17.89 -13.14 -13.29
C ALA A 34 -18.48 -11.81 -13.83
N GLU A 35 -18.65 -10.85 -12.93
CA GLU A 35 -18.82 -9.45 -13.26
C GLU A 35 -17.42 -8.89 -13.53
N LYS A 36 -17.25 -8.14 -14.63
CA LYS A 36 -15.95 -7.62 -15.07
C LYS A 36 -15.34 -6.83 -13.91
N ARG A 37 -14.33 -7.41 -13.25
CA ARG A 37 -13.61 -6.75 -12.14
C ARG A 37 -13.24 -5.32 -12.57
N PRO A 38 -13.56 -4.29 -11.78
CA PRO A 38 -13.26 -2.92 -12.17
C PRO A 38 -11.75 -2.80 -12.39
N GLN A 39 -11.37 -2.32 -13.58
CA GLN A 39 -10.00 -2.30 -14.03
C GLN A 39 -9.11 -1.57 -12.99
N TYR A 40 -7.98 -2.21 -12.62
CA TYR A 40 -7.00 -1.64 -11.68
C TYR A 40 -7.50 -1.34 -10.27
N GLN A 41 -8.44 -2.15 -9.74
CA GLN A 41 -8.74 -2.15 -8.31
C GLN A 41 -7.58 -2.74 -7.49
N PHE A 42 -7.40 -2.24 -6.28
CA PHE A 42 -6.44 -2.79 -5.33
C PHE A 42 -6.87 -4.21 -4.92
N PRO A 43 -5.97 -5.22 -4.90
CA PRO A 43 -6.35 -6.57 -4.50
C PRO A 43 -6.77 -6.62 -3.03
N ALA A 44 -7.96 -7.13 -2.73
CA ALA A 44 -8.40 -7.39 -1.36
C ALA A 44 -7.74 -8.67 -0.82
N CYS A 45 -7.42 -8.70 0.47
CA CYS A 45 -6.95 -9.91 1.14
C CYS A 45 -8.13 -10.89 1.25
N ALA A 46 -8.08 -11.98 0.49
CA ALA A 46 -9.08 -13.06 0.52
C ALA A 46 -8.49 -14.30 1.19
N GLU A 47 -9.33 -15.16 1.78
CA GLU A 47 -8.83 -16.36 2.47
C GLU A 47 -8.05 -17.30 1.55
N GLU A 48 -8.45 -17.38 0.28
CA GLU A 48 -7.92 -18.29 -0.73
C GLU A 48 -6.51 -17.93 -1.24
N ASN A 49 -5.98 -16.72 -0.97
CA ASN A 49 -4.70 -16.28 -1.52
C ASN A 49 -3.76 -15.81 -0.41
N ASP A 50 -2.69 -16.58 -0.16
CA ASP A 50 -1.64 -16.21 0.79
C ASP A 50 -0.72 -15.10 0.26
N SER A 51 -0.64 -14.98 -1.07
CA SER A 51 0.08 -13.90 -1.72
C SER A 51 -0.52 -13.52 -3.07
N ILE A 52 -0.34 -12.27 -3.47
CA ILE A 52 -0.71 -11.78 -4.80
C ILE A 52 0.45 -11.02 -5.42
N PHE A 53 0.80 -11.39 -6.64
CA PHE A 53 1.76 -10.67 -7.45
C PHE A 53 1.10 -9.52 -8.23
N CYS A 54 1.70 -8.34 -8.13
CA CYS A 54 1.32 -7.14 -8.85
C CYS A 54 2.51 -6.64 -9.68
N GLU A 55 2.40 -6.79 -10.99
CA GLU A 55 3.40 -6.26 -11.93
C GLU A 55 3.57 -4.74 -11.82
N TYR A 56 4.74 -4.25 -12.23
CA TYR A 56 5.10 -2.84 -12.23
C TYR A 56 4.02 -1.93 -12.84
N GLU A 57 3.51 -2.29 -14.02
CA GLU A 57 2.49 -1.47 -14.70
C GLU A 57 1.17 -1.45 -13.95
N ARG A 58 0.80 -2.59 -13.34
CA ARG A 58 -0.42 -2.71 -12.54
C ARG A 58 -0.33 -1.83 -11.29
N VAL A 59 0.81 -1.83 -10.59
CA VAL A 59 1.04 -0.96 -9.43
C VAL A 59 0.84 0.51 -9.79
N ILE A 60 1.42 0.96 -10.90
CA ILE A 60 1.30 2.35 -11.36
C ILE A 60 -0.15 2.69 -11.68
N LYS A 61 -0.85 1.83 -12.41
CA LYS A 61 -2.25 2.08 -12.80
C LYS A 61 -3.19 2.09 -11.60
N ILE A 62 -2.96 1.22 -10.61
CA ILE A 62 -3.68 1.26 -9.33
C ILE A 62 -3.42 2.61 -8.64
N TYR A 63 -2.16 2.99 -8.44
CA TYR A 63 -1.83 4.27 -7.78
C TYR A 63 -2.50 5.46 -8.48
N ASN A 64 -2.39 5.53 -9.80
CA ASN A 64 -2.95 6.61 -10.62
C ASN A 64 -4.47 6.71 -10.47
N LYS A 65 -5.17 5.56 -10.45
CA LYS A 65 -6.62 5.50 -10.26
C LYS A 65 -7.05 6.05 -8.89
N TYR A 66 -6.39 5.65 -7.80
CA TYR A 66 -6.78 6.07 -6.45
C TYR A 66 -6.36 7.49 -6.09
N ASN A 67 -5.31 8.00 -6.71
CA ASN A 67 -4.76 9.32 -6.41
C ASN A 67 -5.06 10.36 -7.49
N ASN A 68 -5.90 10.03 -8.49
CA ASN A 68 -6.17 10.85 -9.67
C ASN A 68 -4.88 11.45 -10.27
N ALA A 69 -3.88 10.59 -10.47
CA ALA A 69 -2.54 10.97 -10.90
C ALA A 69 -2.18 10.32 -12.23
N GLU A 70 -1.14 10.82 -12.89
CA GLU A 70 -0.62 10.26 -14.16
C GLU A 70 0.88 9.96 -14.07
N ARG A 71 1.27 9.17 -13.05
CA ARG A 71 2.66 8.74 -12.90
C ARG A 71 3.01 7.72 -13.99
N LYS A 72 4.22 7.85 -14.55
CA LYS A 72 4.81 6.89 -15.51
C LYS A 72 5.90 6.02 -14.89
N LYS A 73 6.38 6.39 -13.70
CA LYS A 73 7.45 5.71 -12.98
C LYS A 73 7.07 5.45 -11.53
N LEU A 74 7.45 4.28 -11.03
CA LEU A 74 7.33 3.96 -9.61
C LEU A 74 8.36 4.77 -8.82
N THR A 75 7.93 5.35 -7.69
CA THR A 75 8.76 6.13 -6.78
C THR A 75 8.65 5.56 -5.37
N ALA A 76 9.61 5.87 -4.50
CA ALA A 76 9.58 5.41 -3.10
C ALA A 76 8.29 5.84 -2.37
N THR A 77 7.76 7.03 -2.67
CA THR A 77 6.48 7.50 -2.11
C THR A 77 5.30 6.64 -2.56
N MET A 78 5.31 6.18 -3.82
CA MET A 78 4.27 5.26 -4.32
C MET A 78 4.41 3.87 -3.71
N GLU A 79 5.63 3.39 -3.49
CA GLU A 79 5.89 2.11 -2.79
C GLU A 79 5.32 2.17 -1.37
N GLN A 80 5.63 3.23 -0.62
CA GLN A 80 5.11 3.42 0.73
C GLN A 80 3.58 3.52 0.75
N TRP A 81 3.00 4.31 -0.16
CA TRP A 81 1.55 4.38 -0.31
C TRP A 81 0.91 3.01 -0.56
N PHE A 82 1.56 2.16 -1.37
CA PHE A 82 1.06 0.84 -1.68
C PHE A 82 1.13 -0.11 -0.47
N VAL A 83 2.18 -0.01 0.34
CA VAL A 83 2.31 -0.74 1.62
C VAL A 83 1.21 -0.32 2.59
N ASP A 84 0.96 0.98 2.72
CA ASP A 84 -0.07 1.49 3.62
C ASP A 84 -1.47 1.08 3.15
N LYS A 85 -1.72 1.12 1.84
CA LYS A 85 -2.98 0.66 1.24
C LYS A 85 -3.16 -0.86 1.39
N ALA A 86 -2.09 -1.64 1.26
CA ALA A 86 -2.12 -3.09 1.48
C ALA A 86 -2.62 -3.43 2.89
N LYS A 87 -2.07 -2.76 3.91
CA LYS A 87 -2.50 -2.92 5.31
C LYS A 87 -3.96 -2.55 5.52
N GLN A 88 -4.42 -1.44 4.93
CA GLN A 88 -5.84 -1.06 4.95
C GLN A 88 -6.74 -2.11 4.29
N CYS A 89 -6.21 -2.86 3.32
CA CYS A 89 -6.92 -3.92 2.61
C CYS A 89 -6.76 -5.32 3.25
N GLY A 90 -6.24 -5.39 4.47
CA GLY A 90 -6.11 -6.63 5.25
C GLY A 90 -4.86 -7.46 4.95
N TRP A 91 -3.96 -6.97 4.09
CA TRP A 91 -2.66 -7.63 3.87
C TRP A 91 -1.71 -7.32 5.02
N ALA A 92 -0.79 -8.24 5.29
CA ALA A 92 0.26 -8.02 6.30
C ALA A 92 1.29 -7.01 5.81
N ASP A 93 1.71 -7.18 4.56
CA ASP A 93 2.82 -6.45 3.98
C ASP A 93 2.73 -6.39 2.45
N ALA A 94 3.45 -5.43 1.87
CA ALA A 94 3.63 -5.31 0.43
C ALA A 94 5.13 -5.16 0.12
N ARG A 95 5.70 -6.13 -0.58
CA ARG A 95 7.15 -6.18 -0.82
C ARG A 95 7.48 -5.91 -2.27
N PHE A 96 8.39 -4.97 -2.51
CA PHE A 96 8.82 -4.60 -3.85
C PHE A 96 10.14 -5.29 -4.21
N TYR A 97 10.17 -5.95 -5.35
CA TYR A 97 11.34 -6.64 -5.88
C TYR A 97 11.67 -6.11 -7.26
N LYS A 98 12.96 -5.89 -7.50
CA LYS A 98 13.47 -5.48 -8.81
C LYS A 98 13.36 -6.65 -9.79
N CYS A 99 12.85 -6.39 -10.99
CA CYS A 99 12.83 -7.40 -12.06
C CYS A 99 14.24 -7.51 -12.66
N ASP A 100 14.68 -8.73 -12.97
CA ASP A 100 16.00 -8.98 -13.52
C ASP A 100 16.24 -8.15 -14.80
N GLY A 101 17.43 -7.55 -14.88
CA GLY A 101 17.81 -6.69 -16.00
C GLY A 101 17.02 -5.38 -16.15
N SER A 102 16.13 -5.02 -15.20
CA SER A 102 15.28 -3.82 -15.28
C SER A 102 15.38 -2.92 -14.05
N THR A 103 15.09 -1.63 -14.21
CA THR A 103 14.85 -0.72 -13.07
C THR A 103 13.43 -0.80 -12.54
N LYS A 104 12.56 -1.55 -13.21
CA LYS A 104 11.17 -1.80 -12.79
C LYS A 104 11.16 -2.70 -11.55
N LYS A 105 10.22 -2.41 -10.64
CA LYS A 105 9.92 -3.26 -9.49
C LYS A 105 8.49 -3.78 -9.56
N ALA A 106 8.30 -5.04 -9.21
CA ALA A 106 6.99 -5.63 -9.00
C ALA A 106 6.70 -5.75 -7.49
N CYS A 107 5.42 -5.81 -7.13
CA CYS A 107 4.96 -5.88 -5.75
C CYS A 107 4.39 -7.26 -5.45
N PHE A 108 4.74 -7.82 -4.29
CA PHE A 108 4.11 -8.99 -3.71
C PHE A 108 3.33 -8.57 -2.48
N LEU A 109 2.02 -8.76 -2.51
CA LEU A 109 1.16 -8.65 -1.34
C LEU A 109 1.26 -9.96 -0.57
N VAL A 110 1.46 -9.87 0.75
CA VAL A 110 1.69 -11.04 1.61
C VAL A 110 0.67 -11.03 2.74
N LYS A 111 0.00 -12.16 2.93
CA LYS A 111 -0.91 -12.39 4.06
C LYS A 111 -0.09 -12.78 5.29
N GLN A 112 -0.58 -12.48 6.48
CA GLN A 112 0.04 -13.05 7.68
C GLN A 112 -0.19 -14.56 7.63
N PRO A 113 0.84 -15.39 7.87
CA PRO A 113 0.61 -16.80 8.08
C PRO A 113 -0.39 -16.94 9.22
N ALA A 114 -1.47 -17.69 9.02
CA ALA A 114 -2.34 -18.06 10.12
C ALA A 114 -1.45 -18.78 11.14
N LEU A 115 -1.29 -18.18 12.32
CA LEU A 115 -0.81 -18.92 13.47
C LEU A 115 -1.90 -19.96 13.73
N GLU A 116 -1.71 -21.16 13.18
CA GLU A 116 -2.50 -22.33 13.55
C GLU A 116 -2.57 -22.32 15.08
N PRO A 117 -3.78 -22.25 15.69
CA PRO A 117 -3.89 -22.32 17.13
C PRO A 117 -3.29 -23.66 17.51
N ALA A 118 -2.11 -23.64 18.13
CA ALA A 118 -1.48 -24.82 18.67
C ALA A 118 -2.53 -25.48 19.55
N TYR A 119 -3.10 -26.59 19.05
CA TYR A 119 -4.02 -27.39 19.81
C TYR A 119 -3.26 -27.75 21.08
N ALA A 120 -3.67 -27.15 22.20
CA ALA A 120 -3.19 -27.58 23.49
C ALA A 120 -3.60 -29.05 23.56
N ALA A 121 -2.62 -29.94 23.46
CA ALA A 121 -2.81 -31.36 23.65
C ALA A 121 -3.42 -31.54 25.04
N THR A 122 -4.73 -31.70 25.08
CA THR A 122 -5.42 -32.15 26.29
C THR A 122 -5.05 -33.62 26.48
N HIS A 123 -4.30 -33.84 27.56
CA HIS A 123 -3.93 -35.12 28.14
C HIS A 123 -5.10 -36.08 28.32
#